data_AF-A0A0L6J1X3-F1
#
_entry.id   AF-A0A0L6J1X3-F1
#
_cell.length_a   1.000
_cell.length_b   1.000
_cell.length_c   1.000
_cell.angle_alpha   90.00
_cell.angle_beta   90.00
_cell.angle_gamma   90.00
#
_symmetry.space_group_name_H-M   'P 1'
#
loop_
_entity.id
_entity.type
_entity.pdbx_description
1 polymer ?
#
loop_
_entity_poly.entity_id
_entity_poly.type
_entity_poly.pdbx_seq_one_letter_code
_entity_poly.pdbx_strand_id
1 'polypeptide(L)'
;MPDEVKLTLTLAAPLALRLSAAATERGWSAESLAAECVAQHLEVAIRHRVLIERAEQIDAALLDMAQAVGELGAPSGGIDLTKVCRFRADDGDGDGTGAPVA
;
A
#
# COMPACT_ATOMS: atom_id res chain seq x y z
N MET A 1 -2.41 9.91 -35.20
CA MET A 1 -3.20 8.91 -34.44
C MET A 1 -4.60 9.49 -34.34
N PRO A 2 -5.72 8.76 -34.47
CA PRO A 2 -6.99 9.38 -34.17
C PRO A 2 -7.01 9.61 -32.65
N ASP A 3 -6.81 10.86 -32.24
CA ASP A 3 -6.73 11.28 -30.83
C ASP A 3 -8.08 11.21 -30.10
N GLU A 4 -9.13 10.72 -30.77
CA GLU A 4 -10.48 10.66 -30.24
C GLU A 4 -11.19 9.36 -30.66
N VAL A 5 -11.75 8.65 -29.68
CA VAL A 5 -12.54 7.43 -29.87
C VAL A 5 -13.97 7.71 -29.44
N LYS A 6 -14.93 7.48 -30.33
CA LYS A 6 -16.36 7.65 -30.04
C LYS A 6 -16.95 6.35 -29.50
N LEU A 7 -17.63 6.46 -28.36
CA LEU A 7 -18.31 5.35 -27.70
C LEU A 7 -19.81 5.64 -27.64
N THR A 8 -20.63 4.63 -27.91
CA THR A 8 -22.08 4.68 -27.69
C THR A 8 -22.40 3.79 -26.50
N LEU A 9 -23.08 4.36 -25.50
CA LEU A 9 -23.38 3.67 -24.24
C LEU A 9 -24.89 3.77 -23.94
N THR A 10 -25.42 2.69 -23.36
CA THR A 10 -26.80 2.68 -22.85
C THR A 10 -26.75 2.82 -21.33
N LEU A 11 -27.37 3.87 -20.79
CA LEU A 11 -27.45 4.13 -19.36
C LEU A 11 -28.83 3.75 -18.82
N ALA A 12 -28.86 3.30 -17.56
CA ALA A 12 -30.13 3.17 -16.85
C ALA A 12 -30.81 4.54 -16.75
N ALA A 13 -32.12 4.60 -16.98
CA ALA A 13 -32.88 5.85 -17.02
C ALA A 13 -32.66 6.76 -15.78
N PRO A 14 -32.62 6.24 -14.54
CA PRO A 14 -32.34 7.09 -13.37
C PRO A 14 -30.95 7.73 -13.41
N LEU A 15 -29.95 7.03 -13.93
CA LEU A 15 -28.59 7.55 -14.05
C LEU A 15 -28.50 8.62 -15.16
N ALA A 16 -29.15 8.38 -16.30
CA ALA A 16 -29.21 9.35 -17.39
C ALA A 16 -29.87 10.67 -16.96
N LEU A 17 -30.94 10.59 -16.17
CA LEU A 17 -31.60 11.77 -15.59
C LEU A 17 -30.67 12.54 -14.63
N ARG A 18 -29.99 11.83 -13.73
CA ARG A 18 -29.04 12.44 -12.79
C ARG A 18 -27.86 13.10 -13.51
N LEU A 19 -27.31 12.43 -14.53
CA LEU A 19 -26.24 12.98 -15.36
C LEU A 19 -26.68 14.27 -16.06
N SER A 20 -27.87 14.25 -16.66
CA SER A 20 -28.42 15.42 -17.37
C SER A 20 -28.67 16.59 -16.43
N ALA A 21 -29.23 16.35 -15.25
CA ALA A 21 -29.43 17.38 -14.22
C ALA A 21 -28.09 17.97 -13.75
N ALA A 22 -27.13 17.10 -13.42
CA ALA A 22 -25.81 17.50 -12.95
C ALA A 22 -25.00 18.27 -14.02
N ALA A 23 -25.18 17.93 -15.30
CA ALA A 23 -24.58 18.66 -16.42
C ALA A 23 -25.21 20.04 -16.58
N THR A 24 -26.54 20.12 -16.49
CA THR A 24 -27.30 21.38 -16.57
C THR A 24 -26.89 22.36 -15.46
N GLU A 25 -26.77 21.89 -14.22
CA GLU A 25 -26.30 22.70 -13.08
C GLU A 25 -24.91 23.29 -13.30
N ARG A 26 -24.06 22.62 -14.08
CA ARG A 26 -22.68 23.04 -14.40
C ARG A 26 -22.58 23.80 -15.73
N GLY A 27 -23.67 23.93 -16.49
CA GLY A 27 -23.67 24.50 -17.84
C GLY A 27 -22.91 23.65 -18.86
N TRP A 28 -22.81 22.33 -18.64
CA TRP A 28 -22.09 21.38 -19.49
C TRP A 28 -23.06 20.50 -20.29
N SER A 29 -22.55 19.84 -21.33
CA SER A 29 -23.31 18.77 -21.99
C SER A 29 -23.25 17.48 -21.15
N ALA A 30 -24.26 16.63 -21.29
CA ALA A 30 -24.27 15.34 -20.58
C ALA A 30 -23.09 14.45 -21.01
N GLU A 31 -22.71 14.52 -22.30
CA GLU A 31 -21.61 13.78 -22.89
C GLU A 31 -20.26 14.26 -22.35
N SER A 32 -20.02 15.57 -22.25
CA SER A 32 -18.77 16.10 -21.71
C SER A 32 -18.61 15.77 -20.23
N LEU A 33 -19.70 15.86 -19.45
CA LEU A 33 -19.69 15.44 -18.05
C LEU A 33 -19.46 13.93 -17.92
N ALA A 34 -20.08 13.12 -18.77
CA ALA A 34 -19.86 11.67 -18.76
C ALA A 34 -18.40 11.31 -19.06
N ALA A 35 -17.79 11.95 -20.06
CA ALA A 35 -16.37 11.74 -20.39
C ALA A 35 -15.47 12.07 -19.19
N GLU A 36 -15.72 13.19 -18.51
CA GLU A 36 -14.95 13.58 -17.33
C GLU A 36 -15.15 12.60 -16.16
N CYS A 37 -16.39 12.18 -15.90
CA CYS A 37 -16.67 11.18 -14.87
C CYS A 37 -15.97 9.84 -15.15
N VAL A 38 -15.93 9.41 -16.42
CA VAL A 38 -15.22 8.20 -16.83
C VAL A 38 -13.72 8.35 -16.61
N ALA A 39 -13.13 9.47 -17.03
CA ALA A 39 -11.71 9.75 -16.82
C ALA A 39 -11.33 9.72 -15.33
N GLN A 40 -12.08 10.45 -14.50
CA GLN A 40 -11.87 10.49 -13.06
C GLN A 40 -12.02 9.11 -12.42
N HIS A 41 -13.04 8.34 -12.79
CA HIS A 41 -13.26 7.01 -12.22
C HIS A 41 -12.16 6.02 -12.62
N LEU A 42 -11.68 6.08 -13.87
CA LEU A 42 -10.55 5.28 -14.35
C LEU A 42 -9.27 5.59 -13.56
N GLU A 43 -8.97 6.86 -13.35
CA GLU A 43 -7.79 7.27 -12.56
C GLU A 43 -7.83 6.70 -11.14
N VAL A 44 -8.99 6.78 -10.48
CA VAL A 44 -9.19 6.21 -9.14
C VAL A 44 -9.05 4.69 -9.17
N ALA A 45 -9.67 4.00 -10.12
CA ALA A 45 -9.60 2.55 -10.24
C ALA A 45 -8.16 2.06 -10.46
N ILE A 46 -7.39 2.75 -11.31
CA ILE A 46 -5.98 2.44 -11.56
C ILE A 46 -5.15 2.64 -10.29
N ARG A 47 -5.31 3.77 -9.60
CA ARG A 47 -4.59 4.04 -8.34
C ARG A 47 -4.92 3.01 -7.26
N HIS A 48 -6.20 2.68 -7.12
CA HIS A 48 -6.65 1.70 -6.15
C HIS A 48 -6.03 0.31 -6.40
N ARG A 49 -5.96 -0.12 -7.66
CA ARG A 49 -5.29 -1.37 -8.04
C ARG A 49 -3.81 -1.36 -7.65
N VAL A 50 -3.08 -0.29 -7.96
CA VAL A 50 -1.66 -0.16 -7.60
C VAL A 50 -1.46 -0.21 -6.08
N LEU A 51 -2.37 0.38 -5.30
CA LEU A 51 -2.32 0.30 -3.85
C LEU A 51 -2.50 -1.13 -3.33
N ILE A 52 -3.42 -1.90 -3.90
CA ILE A 52 -3.61 -3.31 -3.54
C ILE A 52 -2.36 -4.12 -3.87
N GLU A 53 -1.84 -4.00 -5.09
CA GLU A 53 -0.64 -4.74 -5.53
C GLU A 53 0.57 -4.44 -4.62
N ARG A 54 0.71 -3.19 -4.16
CA ARG A 54 1.75 -2.81 -3.20
C ARG A 54 1.49 -3.35 -1.80
N ALA A 55 0.25 -3.38 -1.34
CA ALA A 55 -0.10 -3.96 -0.05
C ALA A 55 0.25 -5.46 -0.01
N GLU A 56 -0.08 -6.19 -1.07
CA GLU A 56 0.26 -7.61 -1.20
C GLU A 56 1.79 -7.85 -1.15
N GLN A 57 2.58 -7.00 -1.81
CA GLN A 57 4.05 -7.07 -1.76
C GLN A 57 4.60 -6.78 -0.36
N ILE A 58 4.03 -5.81 0.35
CA ILE A 58 4.42 -5.48 1.72
C ILE A 58 4.08 -6.64 2.65
N ASP A 59 2.89 -7.22 2.53
CA ASP A 59 2.48 -8.36 3.35
C ASP A 59 3.40 -9.56 3.15
N ALA A 60 3.78 -9.87 1.90
CA ALA A 60 4.76 -10.91 1.61
C ALA A 60 6.11 -10.62 2.27
N ALA A 61 6.62 -9.38 2.15
CA ALA A 61 7.88 -8.99 2.77
C ALA A 61 7.83 -9.05 4.32
N LEU A 62 6.69 -8.71 4.92
CA LEU A 62 6.50 -8.80 6.37
C LEU A 62 6.51 -10.25 6.85
N LEU A 63 5.88 -11.16 6.10
CA LEU A 63 5.91 -12.60 6.39
C LEU A 63 7.34 -13.16 6.27
N ASP A 64 8.07 -12.78 5.23
CA ASP A 64 9.47 -13.18 5.04
C ASP A 64 10.36 -12.68 6.19
N MET A 65 10.19 -11.43 6.62
CA MET A 65 10.91 -10.88 7.77
C MET A 65 10.56 -11.63 9.07
N ALA A 66 9.28 -11.93 9.29
CA ALA A 66 8.84 -12.66 10.48
C ALA A 66 9.44 -14.07 10.52
N GLN A 67 9.52 -14.75 9.37
CA GLN A 67 10.19 -16.05 9.26
C GLN A 67 11.68 -15.93 9.59
N ALA A 68 12.39 -14.97 9.00
CA ALA A 68 13.82 -14.79 9.25
C ALA A 68 14.13 -14.50 10.74
N VAL A 69 13.32 -13.67 11.39
CA VAL A 69 13.43 -13.40 12.83
C VAL A 69 13.12 -14.65 13.65
N GLY A 70 12.10 -15.43 13.25
CA GLY A 70 11.76 -16.69 13.89
C GLY A 70 12.89 -17.73 13.83
N GLU A 71 13.56 -17.85 12.68
CA GLU A 71 14.72 -18.72 12.50
C GLU A 71 15.91 -18.31 13.39
N LEU A 72 16.13 -17.00 13.58
CA LEU A 72 17.16 -16.48 14.49
C LEU A 72 16.81 -16.71 15.97
N GLY A 73 15.52 -16.63 16.32
CA GLY A 73 15.03 -16.82 17.70
C GLY A 73 14.77 -18.28 18.08
N ALA A 74 14.74 -19.20 17.12
CA ALA A 74 14.64 -20.62 17.39
C ALA A 74 15.87 -21.09 18.19
N PRO A 75 15.71 -22.00 19.18
CA PRO A 75 16.84 -22.63 19.87
C PRO A 75 17.58 -23.51 18.86
N SER A 76 18.39 -22.89 18.03
CA SER A 76 19.11 -23.52 16.95
C SER A 76 20.37 -24.13 17.52
N GLY A 77 20.60 -25.40 17.22
CA GLY A 77 21.88 -26.05 17.46
C GLY A 77 22.97 -25.48 16.56
N GLY A 78 23.35 -24.21 16.77
CA GLY A 78 24.58 -23.63 16.19
C GLY A 78 24.47 -22.32 15.42
N ILE A 79 23.41 -21.51 15.53
CA ILE A 79 23.46 -20.13 15.01
C ILE A 79 24.23 -19.24 16.00
N ASP A 80 25.39 -18.75 15.57
CA ASP A 80 26.21 -17.82 16.33
C ASP A 80 25.62 -16.40 16.32
N LEU A 81 24.75 -16.13 17.28
CA LEU A 81 24.07 -14.86 17.48
C LEU A 81 25.03 -13.67 17.67
N THR A 82 26.31 -13.90 17.99
CA THR A 82 27.32 -12.84 18.12
C THR A 82 27.69 -12.18 16.79
N LYS A 83 27.39 -12.84 15.65
CA LYS A 83 27.58 -12.29 14.30
C LYS A 83 26.36 -11.52 13.77
N VAL A 84 25.20 -11.67 14.42
CA VAL A 84 23.92 -11.08 14.02
C VAL A 84 23.55 -9.91 14.93
N CYS A 85 23.79 -10.04 16.24
CA CYS A 85 23.56 -8.98 17.21
C CYS A 85 24.72 -7.99 17.21
N ARG A 86 24.47 -6.76 16.74
CA ARG A 86 25.43 -5.64 16.84
C ARG A 86 25.70 -5.23 18.29
N PHE A 87 24.79 -5.54 19.20
CA PHE A 87 24.96 -5.33 20.63
C PHE A 87 25.66 -6.54 21.23
N ARG A 88 26.95 -6.40 21.58
CA ARG A 88 27.63 -7.35 22.47
C ARG A 88 27.07 -7.11 23.87
N ALA A 89 26.53 -8.14 24.50
CA ALA A 89 26.53 -8.17 25.96
C ALA A 89 27.99 -8.21 26.37
N ASP A 90 28.41 -7.22 27.14
CA ASP A 90 29.73 -7.23 27.74
C ASP A 90 29.80 -8.46 28.64
N ASP A 91 30.70 -9.40 28.35
CA ASP A 91 31.01 -10.54 29.22
C ASP A 91 31.75 -9.99 30.44
N GLY A 92 31.00 -9.37 31.36
CA GLY A 92 31.48 -8.92 32.65
C GLY A 92 31.35 -10.03 33.68
N ASP A 93 32.25 -11.02 33.63
CA ASP A 93 32.48 -11.93 34.74
C ASP A 93 33.15 -11.18 35.90
N GLY A 94 32.54 -11.30 37.07
CA GLY A 94 32.97 -10.92 38.44
C GLY A 94 34.11 -9.93 38.68
N ASP A 95 33.78 -8.79 39.30
CA ASP A 95 34.35 -8.45 40.61
C ASP A 95 33.40 -7.49 41.35
N GLY A 96 33.28 -7.70 42.65
CA GLY A 96 32.43 -6.92 43.53
C GLY A 96 32.94 -5.48 43.71
N THR A 97 32.06 -4.66 44.28
CA THR A 97 32.32 -3.30 44.79
C THR A 97 32.51 -2.21 43.73
N GLY A 98 31.42 -1.51 43.41
CA GLY A 98 31.48 -0.23 42.71
C GLY A 98 30.15 0.50 42.78
N ALA A 99 30.07 1.48 43.67
CA ALA A 99 28.93 2.35 43.92
C ALA A 99 28.45 3.11 42.65
N PRO A 100 27.19 3.59 42.59
CA PRO A 100 26.67 4.28 41.43
C PRO A 100 27.14 5.74 41.44
N VAL A 101 27.78 6.23 40.38
CA VAL A 101 27.90 7.69 40.17
C VAL A 101 27.90 8.03 38.68
N ALA A 102 27.35 9.22 38.41
CA ALA A 102 27.36 10.06 37.21
C ALA A 102 28.60 10.00 36.32
#